data_AF-A0A926BWD1-F1
#
_entry.id   AF-A0A926BWD1-F1
#
_cell.length_a   1.000
_cell.length_b   1.000
_cell.length_c   1.000
_cell.angle_alpha   90.00
_cell.angle_beta   90.00
_cell.angle_gamma   90.00
#
_symmetry.space_group_name_H-M   'P 1'
#
loop_
_entity.id
_entity.type
_entity.pdbx_description
1 polymer ?
#
loop_
_entity_poly.entity_id
_entity_poly.type
_entity_poly.pdbx_seq_one_letter_code
_entity_poly.pdbx_strand_id
1 'polypeptide(L)'
;HIGANPEPVALSRINPKTGAFQVVLGPSADYRFIIRSPRFLQGEKTVRTPSGSNYEEVMIPQFTVEPIPVGKALFMGRAFDVNSSALKVSTDLTKAMGFLKQSEAALITITVIPDGPTPKPAAKPAKPAKAKKGKKGAAVAPVAEVVTSSVDDQLRALAQSRAQAVKTMMTKEGISLTRIKWDVPETSAQLRAVAGRKENLVIMISGIDVEEEED
;
A
#
# COMPACT_ATOMS: atom_id res chain seq x y z
N HIS A 1 -52.12 13.17 -23.59
CA HIS A 1 -50.80 12.84 -24.18
C HIS A 1 -49.89 12.34 -23.08
N ILE A 2 -49.54 11.06 -23.09
CA ILE A 2 -48.57 10.48 -22.16
C ILE A 2 -47.24 10.50 -22.91
N GLY A 3 -46.34 11.39 -22.49
CA GLY A 3 -44.99 11.48 -23.03
C GLY A 3 -44.22 10.25 -22.58
N ALA A 4 -44.02 9.31 -23.51
CA ALA A 4 -43.08 8.22 -23.32
C ALA A 4 -41.69 8.85 -23.20
N ASN A 5 -41.13 8.76 -22.00
CA ASN A 5 -39.73 9.06 -21.74
C ASN A 5 -38.92 7.94 -22.43
N PRO A 6 -38.15 8.20 -23.50
CA PRO A 6 -37.36 7.13 -24.09
C PRO A 6 -36.24 6.78 -23.11
N GLU A 7 -36.30 5.57 -22.54
CA GLU A 7 -35.12 4.95 -21.93
C GLU A 7 -33.97 4.98 -22.95
N PRO A 8 -32.75 5.39 -22.57
CA PRO A 8 -31.62 5.27 -23.46
C PRO A 8 -31.25 3.78 -23.57
N VAL A 9 -31.76 3.12 -24.60
CA VAL A 9 -31.30 1.79 -25.01
C VAL A 9 -29.89 1.95 -25.56
N ALA A 10 -28.88 1.83 -24.71
CA ALA A 10 -27.51 1.69 -25.15
C ALA A 10 -27.37 0.33 -25.88
N LEU A 11 -27.62 0.33 -27.20
CA LEU A 11 -27.29 -0.79 -28.07
C LEU A 11 -25.77 -0.90 -28.12
N SER A 12 -25.21 -1.83 -27.35
CA SER A 12 -23.79 -2.16 -27.39
C SER A 12 -23.54 -3.49 -28.08
N ARG A 13 -22.39 -3.60 -28.76
CA ARG A 13 -21.94 -4.82 -29.45
C ARG A 13 -20.45 -5.01 -29.24
N ILE A 14 -20.03 -6.26 -29.05
CA ILE A 14 -18.62 -6.67 -29.00
C ILE A 14 -18.34 -7.57 -30.19
N ASN A 15 -17.27 -7.29 -30.93
CA ASN A 15 -16.73 -8.22 -31.91
C ASN A 15 -15.67 -9.11 -31.24
N PRO A 16 -15.94 -10.40 -30.99
CA PRO A 16 -15.04 -11.28 -30.25
C PRO A 16 -13.74 -11.58 -31.02
N LYS A 17 -13.72 -11.40 -32.35
CA LYS A 17 -12.51 -11.66 -33.16
C LYS A 17 -11.53 -10.50 -33.12
N THR A 18 -12.03 -9.27 -33.01
CA THR A 18 -11.20 -8.05 -33.06
C THR A 18 -11.08 -7.34 -31.72
N GLY A 19 -11.91 -7.70 -30.73
CA GLY A 19 -12.02 -7.00 -29.45
C GLY A 19 -12.68 -5.62 -29.56
N ALA A 20 -13.22 -5.25 -30.73
CA ALA A 20 -13.85 -3.96 -30.91
C ALA A 20 -15.19 -3.89 -30.16
N PHE A 21 -15.32 -2.86 -29.32
CA PHE A 21 -16.57 -2.51 -28.62
C PHE A 21 -17.24 -1.34 -29.34
N GLN A 22 -18.53 -1.47 -29.62
CA GLN A 22 -19.37 -0.44 -30.21
C GLN A 22 -20.53 -0.14 -29.27
N VAL A 23 -20.90 1.13 -29.15
CA VAL A 23 -22.05 1.56 -28.35
C VAL A 23 -22.66 2.81 -28.97
N VAL A 24 -23.99 2.89 -28.93
CA VAL A 24 -24.72 4.11 -29.30
C VAL A 24 -24.91 4.96 -28.05
N LEU A 25 -24.47 6.21 -28.12
CA LEU A 25 -24.56 7.18 -27.03
C LEU A 25 -25.59 8.25 -27.36
N GLY A 26 -26.22 8.80 -26.32
CA GLY A 26 -27.12 9.95 -26.46
C GLY A 26 -26.36 11.23 -26.82
N PRO A 27 -27.03 12.20 -27.45
CA PRO A 27 -26.39 13.46 -27.84
C PRO A 27 -26.18 14.39 -26.63
N SER A 28 -25.28 15.37 -26.80
CA SER A 28 -25.03 16.45 -25.83
C SER A 28 -24.66 15.99 -24.41
N ALA A 29 -23.97 14.85 -24.27
CA ALA A 29 -23.65 14.28 -22.96
C ALA A 29 -22.18 13.84 -22.86
N ASP A 30 -21.66 13.86 -21.63
CA ASP A 30 -20.34 13.35 -21.30
C ASP A 30 -20.46 11.91 -20.79
N TYR A 31 -19.80 10.99 -21.48
CA TYR A 31 -19.76 9.59 -21.14
C TYR A 31 -18.38 9.21 -20.60
N ARG A 32 -18.37 8.39 -19.56
CA ARG A 32 -17.14 7.85 -18.99
C ARG A 32 -17.11 6.34 -19.20
N PHE A 33 -16.11 5.89 -19.95
CA PHE A 33 -15.81 4.47 -20.15
C PHE A 33 -14.75 4.04 -19.14
N ILE A 34 -15.06 3.00 -18.38
CA ILE A 34 -14.15 2.40 -17.41
C ILE A 34 -13.91 0.95 -17.83
N ILE A 35 -12.65 0.61 -18.08
CA ILE A 35 -12.24 -0.78 -18.34
C ILE A 35 -11.73 -1.36 -17.04
N ARG A 36 -12.39 -2.45 -16.62
CA ARG A 36 -12.01 -3.25 -15.47
C ARG A 36 -11.60 -4.62 -15.98
N SER A 37 -10.37 -5.02 -15.70
CA SER A 37 -9.88 -6.36 -15.96
C SER A 37 -9.06 -6.81 -14.76
N PRO A 38 -9.21 -8.04 -14.27
CA PRO A 38 -8.52 -8.49 -13.05
C PRO A 38 -7.01 -8.33 -13.12
N ARG A 39 -6.40 -8.50 -14.30
CA ARG A 39 -4.95 -8.51 -14.49
C ARG A 39 -4.34 -7.16 -14.87
N PHE A 40 -5.15 -6.12 -15.04
CA PHE A 40 -4.71 -4.83 -15.53
C PHE A 40 -5.21 -3.69 -14.64
N LEU A 41 -4.50 -2.57 -14.69
CA LEU A 41 -4.94 -1.32 -14.07
C LEU A 41 -6.23 -0.84 -14.72
N GLN A 42 -7.08 -0.21 -13.91
CA GLN A 42 -8.31 0.39 -14.41
C GLN A 42 -7.98 1.46 -15.45
N GLY A 43 -8.49 1.29 -16.66
CA GLY A 43 -8.44 2.29 -17.72
C GLY A 43 -9.67 3.18 -17.67
N GLU A 44 -9.51 4.47 -17.88
CA GLU A 44 -10.63 5.43 -17.98
C GLU A 44 -10.50 6.28 -19.24
N LYS A 45 -11.62 6.53 -19.91
CA LYS A 45 -11.70 7.47 -21.02
C LYS A 45 -13.03 8.18 -21.05
N THR A 46 -12.98 9.50 -21.18
CA THR A 46 -14.17 10.35 -21.29
C THR A 46 -14.40 10.71 -22.74
N VAL A 47 -15.66 10.67 -23.16
CA VAL A 47 -16.10 10.98 -24.51
C VAL A 47 -17.26 11.95 -24.40
N ARG A 48 -17.16 13.09 -25.09
CA ARG A 48 -18.24 14.06 -25.17
C ARG A 48 -18.94 13.91 -26.51
N THR A 49 -20.25 13.68 -26.49
CA THR A 49 -21.05 13.65 -27.72
C THR A 49 -21.42 15.07 -28.16
N PRO A 50 -21.36 15.37 -29.46
CA PRO A 50 -21.76 16.66 -29.97
C PRO A 50 -23.27 16.89 -29.78
N SER A 51 -23.68 18.17 -29.80
CA SER A 51 -25.09 18.54 -29.80
C SER A 51 -25.64 18.42 -31.23
N GLY A 52 -26.39 17.36 -31.51
CA GLY A 52 -27.00 17.14 -32.82
C GLY A 52 -27.99 15.97 -32.80
N SER A 53 -28.90 15.95 -33.77
CA SER A 53 -29.89 14.88 -33.97
C SER A 53 -29.44 13.82 -34.97
N ASN A 54 -28.30 14.03 -35.64
CA ASN A 54 -27.77 13.11 -36.65
C ASN A 54 -26.83 12.10 -35.99
N TYR A 55 -26.87 10.86 -36.47
CA TYR A 55 -25.94 9.81 -36.06
C TYR A 55 -24.54 10.09 -36.62
N GLU A 56 -23.52 9.99 -35.76
CA GLU A 56 -22.10 10.12 -36.12
C GLU A 56 -21.32 8.95 -35.52
N GLU A 57 -20.48 8.30 -36.34
CA GLU A 57 -19.58 7.24 -35.88
C GLU A 57 -18.24 7.84 -35.46
N VAL A 58 -17.95 7.79 -34.17
CA VAL A 58 -16.67 8.24 -33.61
C VAL A 58 -15.83 7.03 -33.25
N MET A 59 -14.74 6.80 -33.97
CA MET A 59 -13.73 5.82 -33.57
C MET A 59 -12.87 6.39 -32.44
N ILE A 60 -13.01 5.81 -31.25
CA ILE A 60 -12.15 6.11 -30.12
C ILE A 60 -10.86 5.29 -30.27
N PRO A 61 -9.66 5.91 -30.19
CA PRO A 61 -8.40 5.17 -30.32
C PRO A 61 -8.26 4.14 -29.19
N GLN A 62 -7.49 3.09 -29.47
CA GLN A 62 -7.27 1.92 -28.61
C GLN A 62 -7.17 2.29 -27.12
N PHE A 63 -7.85 1.50 -26.30
CA PHE A 63 -7.64 1.55 -24.86
C PHE A 63 -6.41 0.73 -24.53
N THR A 64 -5.38 1.38 -24.01
CA THR A 64 -4.22 0.69 -23.45
C THR A 64 -4.41 0.59 -21.96
N VAL A 65 -4.41 -0.64 -21.44
CA VAL A 65 -4.41 -0.92 -20.00
C VAL A 65 -3.06 -1.50 -19.63
N GLU A 66 -2.50 -1.03 -18.52
CA GLU A 66 -1.20 -1.50 -18.04
C GLU A 66 -1.38 -2.75 -17.17
N PRO A 67 -0.55 -3.79 -17.31
CA PRO A 67 -0.63 -4.98 -16.48
C PRO A 67 -0.24 -4.67 -15.03
N ILE A 68 -0.88 -5.33 -14.07
CA ILE A 68 -0.52 -5.24 -12.65
C ILE A 68 0.84 -5.93 -12.43
N PRO A 69 1.87 -5.24 -11.93
CA PRO A 69 3.22 -5.80 -11.79
C PRO A 69 3.35 -6.63 -10.51
N VAL A 70 2.82 -7.86 -10.54
CA VAL A 70 2.94 -8.82 -9.41
C VAL A 70 4.42 -9.09 -9.07
N GLY A 71 4.73 -9.15 -7.78
CA GLY A 71 6.08 -9.34 -7.26
C GLY A 71 6.91 -8.05 -7.18
N LYS A 72 6.39 -6.92 -7.67
CA LYS A 72 7.09 -5.63 -7.61
C LYS A 72 6.79 -4.90 -6.30
N ALA A 73 7.82 -4.32 -5.69
CA ALA A 73 7.66 -3.35 -4.62
C ALA A 73 7.19 -2.00 -5.20
N LEU A 74 6.02 -1.54 -4.78
CA LEU A 74 5.51 -0.19 -5.06
C LEU A 74 6.23 0.86 -4.22
N PHE A 75 6.63 0.48 -3.01
CA PHE A 75 7.40 1.32 -2.12
C PHE A 75 8.36 0.46 -1.30
N MET A 76 9.60 0.92 -1.15
CA MET A 76 10.58 0.34 -0.24
C MET A 76 11.47 1.47 0.26
N GLY A 77 11.37 1.80 1.54
CA GLY A 77 12.16 2.88 2.07
C GLY A 77 11.82 3.27 3.50
N ARG A 78 12.30 4.46 3.89
CA ARG A 78 12.09 5.02 5.21
C ARG A 78 10.84 5.91 5.22
N ALA A 79 9.72 5.36 5.64
CA ALA A 79 8.45 6.06 5.79
C ALA A 79 8.21 6.56 7.23
N PHE A 80 9.04 6.20 8.21
CA PHE A 80 8.89 6.65 9.59
C PHE A 80 10.15 7.31 10.13
N ASP A 81 9.95 8.22 11.08
CA ASP A 81 11.02 8.74 11.91
C ASP A 81 11.61 7.68 12.83
N VAL A 82 12.88 7.88 13.19
CA VAL A 82 13.64 6.96 14.05
C VAL A 82 12.92 6.80 15.39
N ASN A 83 12.64 5.55 15.78
CA ASN A 83 11.93 5.20 17.00
C ASN A 83 10.54 5.85 17.14
N SER A 84 9.92 6.24 16.03
CA SER A 84 8.62 6.93 15.99
C SER A 84 7.64 6.22 15.07
N SER A 85 6.35 6.36 15.34
CA SER A 85 5.25 5.96 14.46
C SER A 85 4.74 7.11 13.57
N ALA A 86 5.38 8.28 13.64
CA ALA A 86 5.09 9.39 12.76
C ALA A 86 5.47 9.05 11.31
N LEU A 87 4.45 9.00 10.45
CA LEU A 87 4.60 8.69 9.03
C LEU A 87 5.06 9.94 8.25
N LYS A 88 6.13 9.78 7.48
CA LYS A 88 6.65 10.76 6.53
C LYS A 88 6.13 10.43 5.14
N VAL A 89 5.20 11.25 4.67
CA VAL A 89 4.63 11.11 3.32
C VAL A 89 5.65 11.63 2.31
N SER A 90 6.33 10.72 1.63
CA SER A 90 7.20 11.03 0.50
C SER A 90 6.45 10.95 -0.83
N THR A 91 7.00 11.57 -1.88
CA THR A 91 6.43 11.50 -3.23
C THR A 91 6.25 10.06 -3.73
N ASP A 92 7.18 9.17 -3.39
CA ASP A 92 7.10 7.76 -3.80
C ASP A 92 6.02 7.00 -3.03
N LEU A 93 5.82 7.32 -1.75
CA LEU A 93 4.72 6.76 -0.97
C LEU A 93 3.37 7.24 -1.52
N THR A 94 3.25 8.52 -1.91
CA THR A 94 2.05 9.06 -2.55
C THR A 94 1.76 8.36 -3.89
N LYS A 95 2.79 8.12 -4.71
CA LYS A 95 2.63 7.37 -5.98
C LYS A 95 2.16 5.93 -5.71
N ALA A 96 2.73 5.26 -4.70
CA ALA A 96 2.27 3.93 -4.30
C ALA A 96 0.80 3.95 -3.88
N MET A 97 0.36 4.95 -3.11
CA MET A 97 -1.06 5.08 -2.73
C MET A 97 -1.95 5.34 -3.95
N GLY A 98 -1.51 6.18 -4.90
CA GLY A 98 -2.22 6.42 -6.16
C GLY A 98 -2.41 5.14 -6.97
N PHE A 99 -1.37 4.31 -7.07
CA PHE A 99 -1.44 3.00 -7.70
C PHE A 99 -2.48 2.11 -6.99
N LEU A 100 -2.41 2.01 -5.66
CA LEU A 100 -3.33 1.17 -4.88
C LEU A 100 -4.80 1.56 -5.05
N LYS A 101 -5.10 2.83 -5.33
CA LYS A 101 -6.47 3.30 -5.61
C LYS A 101 -6.97 2.88 -6.98
N GLN A 102 -6.08 2.78 -7.97
CA GLN A 102 -6.41 2.37 -9.34
C GLN A 102 -6.44 0.85 -9.51
N SER A 103 -5.73 0.11 -8.66
CA SER A 103 -5.62 -1.35 -8.74
C SER A 103 -6.49 -2.03 -7.68
N GLU A 104 -7.80 -2.11 -7.92
CA GLU A 104 -8.70 -2.72 -6.92
C GLU A 104 -8.51 -4.22 -6.74
N ALA A 105 -8.12 -4.91 -7.82
CA ALA A 105 -7.87 -6.35 -7.85
C ALA A 105 -6.47 -6.76 -7.34
N ALA A 106 -5.58 -5.82 -7.01
CA ALA A 106 -4.23 -6.17 -6.56
C ALA A 106 -4.24 -6.63 -5.09
N LEU A 107 -3.72 -7.83 -4.83
CA LEU A 107 -3.43 -8.29 -3.48
C LEU A 107 -2.09 -7.72 -3.01
N ILE A 108 -2.08 -7.08 -1.85
CA ILE A 108 -0.93 -6.31 -1.36
C ILE A 108 -0.38 -6.93 -0.10
N THR A 109 0.94 -7.02 0.00
CA THR A 109 1.63 -7.28 1.27
C THR A 109 2.31 -6.00 1.74
N ILE A 110 2.01 -5.59 2.97
CA ILE A 110 2.69 -4.46 3.62
C ILE A 110 3.52 -5.01 4.76
N THR A 111 4.84 -4.84 4.64
CA THR A 111 5.78 -5.20 5.70
C THR A 111 6.18 -3.95 6.47
N VAL A 112 5.97 -3.98 7.79
CA VAL A 112 6.35 -2.89 8.70
C VAL A 112 7.53 -3.33 9.53
N ILE A 113 8.65 -2.62 9.43
CA ILE A 113 9.88 -2.98 10.13
C ILE A 113 10.12 -1.96 11.25
N PRO A 114 10.19 -2.37 12.53
CA PRO A 114 10.59 -1.48 13.59
C PRO A 114 12.09 -1.19 13.49
N ASP A 115 12.47 0.06 13.71
CA ASP A 115 13.88 0.41 13.81
C ASP A 115 14.37 -0.09 15.18
N GLY A 116 15.50 -0.80 15.22
CA GLY A 116 16.14 -1.15 16.49
C GLY A 116 16.50 0.12 17.28
N PRO A 117 16.61 0.04 18.63
CA PRO A 117 17.06 1.18 19.41
C PRO A 117 18.44 1.60 18.90
N THR A 118 18.50 2.78 18.26
CA THR A 118 19.78 3.42 18.00
C THR A 118 20.44 3.66 19.35
N PRO A 119 21.68 3.19 19.59
CA PRO A 119 22.37 3.54 20.83
C PRO A 119 22.40 5.06 20.88
N LYS A 120 21.68 5.64 21.87
CA LYS A 120 21.80 7.06 22.20
C LYS A 120 23.31 7.35 22.25
N PRO A 121 23.82 8.42 21.62
CA PRO A 121 25.21 8.80 21.80
C PRO A 121 25.48 8.82 23.29
N ALA A 122 26.38 7.94 23.76
CA ALA A 122 26.68 7.85 25.17
C ALA A 122 27.07 9.25 25.62
N ALA A 123 26.28 9.84 26.52
CA ALA A 123 26.68 11.08 27.17
C ALA A 123 28.10 10.84 27.68
N LYS A 124 29.06 11.65 27.23
CA LYS A 124 30.48 11.50 27.61
C LYS A 124 30.52 11.27 29.13
N PRO A 125 31.12 10.17 29.61
CA PRO A 125 31.13 9.90 31.03
C PRO A 125 31.76 11.10 31.74
N ALA A 126 31.01 11.69 32.66
CA ALA A 126 31.53 12.74 33.51
C ALA A 126 32.79 12.19 34.21
N LYS A 127 33.89 12.94 34.11
CA LYS A 127 35.20 12.61 34.69
C LYS A 127 35.01 12.08 36.12
N PRO A 128 35.48 10.86 36.46
CA PRO A 128 35.32 10.35 37.81
C PRO A 128 36.16 11.18 38.79
N ALA A 129 35.51 11.67 39.85
CA ALA A 129 36.17 12.24 41.01
C ALA A 129 36.99 11.15 41.73
N LYS A 130 38.15 11.56 42.26
CA LYS A 130 39.22 10.72 42.80
C LYS A 130 38.75 9.65 43.80
N ALA A 131 39.32 8.46 43.63
CA ALA A 131 39.13 7.26 44.43
C ALA A 131 39.52 7.42 45.92
N LYS A 132 38.75 6.79 46.80
CA LYS A 132 39.20 6.33 48.12
C LYS A 132 39.02 4.81 48.24
N LYS A 133 40.04 4.20 48.83
CA LYS A 133 40.45 2.78 48.86
C LYS A 133 39.69 1.99 49.93
N GLY A 134 39.25 0.76 49.64
CA GLY A 134 38.66 -0.13 50.68
C GLY A 134 38.19 -1.53 50.25
N LYS A 135 39.13 -2.49 50.19
CA LYS A 135 39.07 -3.92 50.63
C LYS A 135 37.99 -4.91 50.11
N LYS A 136 38.48 -5.86 49.27
CA LYS A 136 38.20 -7.33 49.14
C LYS A 136 36.80 -7.88 49.51
N GLY A 137 36.16 -8.47 48.50
CA GLY A 137 35.16 -9.53 48.63
C GLY A 137 34.76 -10.06 47.25
N ALA A 138 35.26 -11.24 46.87
CA ALA A 138 34.88 -11.93 45.64
C ALA A 138 33.48 -12.54 45.85
N ALA A 139 32.53 -12.20 44.97
CA ALA A 139 31.26 -12.88 44.84
C ALA A 139 30.90 -12.98 43.36
N VAL A 140 30.50 -14.20 42.99
CA VAL A 140 30.22 -14.75 41.66
C VAL A 140 29.31 -13.81 40.84
N ALA A 141 29.68 -13.56 39.59
CA ALA A 141 28.84 -12.84 38.65
C ALA A 141 27.55 -13.64 38.41
N PRO A 142 26.35 -13.10 38.69
CA PRO A 142 25.14 -13.71 38.19
C PRO A 142 25.18 -13.59 36.66
N VAL A 143 25.12 -14.73 35.98
CA VAL A 143 24.83 -14.79 34.55
C VAL A 143 23.55 -14.00 34.34
N ALA A 144 23.65 -12.88 33.63
CA ALA A 144 22.52 -12.01 33.37
C ALA A 144 21.48 -12.78 32.56
N GLU A 145 20.38 -13.18 33.20
CA GLU A 145 19.15 -13.52 32.51
C GLU A 145 18.67 -12.27 31.77
N VAL A 146 19.01 -12.21 30.49
CA VAL A 146 18.13 -11.84 29.38
C VAL A 146 17.07 -10.78 29.72
N VAL A 147 17.48 -9.50 29.76
CA VAL A 147 16.58 -8.33 29.77
C VAL A 147 15.98 -8.06 28.37
N THR A 148 15.89 -9.08 27.50
CA THR A 148 15.50 -8.88 26.10
C THR A 148 13.99 -8.80 25.89
N SER A 149 13.18 -9.29 26.84
CA SER A 149 11.71 -9.20 26.75
C SER A 149 11.24 -7.75 26.64
N SER A 150 11.76 -6.86 27.49
CA SER A 150 11.36 -5.45 27.50
C SER A 150 11.69 -4.70 26.20
N VAL A 151 12.82 -5.02 25.55
CA VAL A 151 13.21 -4.38 24.27
C VAL A 151 12.41 -4.96 23.11
N ASP A 152 12.24 -6.27 23.07
CA ASP A 152 11.43 -6.94 22.05
C ASP A 152 9.97 -6.47 22.11
N ASP A 153 9.43 -6.27 23.33
CA ASP A 153 8.09 -5.74 23.55
C ASP A 153 7.95 -4.28 23.07
N GLN A 154 8.97 -3.44 23.30
CA GLN A 154 9.00 -2.07 22.77
C GLN A 154 9.04 -2.04 21.25
N LEU A 155 9.84 -2.91 20.62
CA LEU A 155 9.94 -2.99 19.16
C LEU A 155 8.64 -3.51 18.54
N ARG A 156 8.00 -4.49 19.18
CA ARG A 156 6.69 -5.00 18.76
C ARG A 156 5.62 -3.90 18.85
N ALA A 157 5.57 -3.17 19.95
CA ALA A 157 4.64 -2.06 20.13
C ALA A 157 4.87 -0.95 19.08
N LEU A 158 6.13 -0.64 18.75
CA LEU A 158 6.47 0.31 17.70
C LEU A 158 6.02 -0.18 16.32
N ALA A 159 6.26 -1.45 15.98
CA ALA A 159 5.82 -2.03 14.72
C ALA A 159 4.29 -1.99 14.57
N GLN A 160 3.56 -2.32 15.64
CA GLN A 160 2.10 -2.23 15.67
C GLN A 160 1.61 -0.79 15.52
N SER A 161 2.22 0.17 16.23
CA SER A 161 1.86 1.59 16.12
C SER A 161 2.09 2.14 14.71
N ARG A 162 3.20 1.76 14.07
CA ARG A 162 3.50 2.07 12.67
C ARG A 162 2.49 1.46 11.71
N ALA A 163 2.15 0.18 11.89
CA ALA A 163 1.12 -0.47 11.08
C ALA A 163 -0.23 0.25 11.19
N GLN A 164 -0.61 0.68 12.40
CA GLN A 164 -1.83 1.48 12.60
C GLN A 164 -1.77 2.83 11.87
N ALA A 165 -0.64 3.53 11.90
CA ALA A 165 -0.48 4.79 11.16
C ALA A 165 -0.67 4.61 9.64
N VAL A 166 -0.16 3.50 9.07
CA VAL A 166 -0.38 3.18 7.64
C VAL A 166 -1.84 2.83 7.38
N LYS A 167 -2.48 2.03 8.25
CA LYS A 167 -3.92 1.72 8.14
C LYS A 167 -4.76 2.98 8.12
N THR A 168 -4.54 3.90 9.06
CA THR A 168 -5.27 5.17 9.13
C THR A 168 -5.08 6.00 7.85
N MET A 169 -3.86 6.08 7.33
CA MET A 169 -3.60 6.78 6.06
C MET A 169 -4.35 6.12 4.90
N MET A 170 -4.31 4.79 4.80
CA MET A 170 -4.98 4.06 3.72
C MET A 170 -6.50 4.21 3.76
N THR A 171 -7.10 4.11 4.95
CA THR A 171 -8.54 4.35 5.12
C THR A 171 -8.90 5.78 4.74
N LYS A 172 -8.07 6.77 5.11
CA LYS A 172 -8.28 8.18 4.72
C LYS A 172 -8.23 8.38 3.22
N GLU A 173 -7.39 7.62 2.51
CA GLU A 173 -7.28 7.65 1.05
C GLU A 173 -8.35 6.80 0.33
N GLY A 174 -9.23 6.12 1.07
CA GLY A 174 -10.29 5.27 0.52
C GLY A 174 -9.79 3.91 0.01
N ILE A 175 -8.62 3.45 0.45
CA ILE A 175 -8.06 2.16 0.06
C ILE A 175 -8.65 1.06 0.95
N SER A 176 -9.22 0.01 0.34
CA SER A 176 -9.73 -1.14 1.10
C SER A 176 -8.59 -1.91 1.78
N LEU A 177 -8.76 -2.20 3.07
CA LEU A 177 -7.80 -2.98 3.85
C LEU A 177 -7.98 -4.50 3.68
N THR A 178 -9.09 -4.96 3.07
CA THR A 178 -9.41 -6.40 2.93
C THR A 178 -8.44 -7.13 2.00
N ARG A 179 -7.89 -6.43 1.00
CA ARG A 179 -6.92 -6.94 0.04
C ARG A 179 -5.47 -6.85 0.52
N ILE A 180 -5.24 -6.50 1.78
CA ILE A 180 -3.93 -6.21 2.34
C ILE A 180 -3.54 -7.26 3.39
N LYS A 181 -2.50 -8.03 3.09
CA LYS A 181 -1.79 -8.86 4.06
C LYS A 181 -0.79 -7.99 4.83
N TRP A 182 -0.93 -7.97 6.14
CA TRP A 182 -0.03 -7.25 7.04
C TRP A 182 1.06 -8.19 7.53
N ASP A 183 2.31 -7.86 7.22
CA ASP A 183 3.50 -8.54 7.70
C ASP A 183 4.17 -7.66 8.77
N VAL A 184 3.70 -7.83 10.00
CA VAL A 184 4.18 -7.08 11.17
C VAL A 184 4.89 -8.07 12.08
N PRO A 185 6.15 -7.82 12.48
CA PRO A 185 6.86 -8.70 13.40
C PRO A 185 6.15 -8.81 14.75
N GLU A 186 5.79 -10.04 15.14
CA GLU A 186 5.14 -10.37 16.41
C GLU A 186 6.03 -11.24 17.31
N THR A 187 7.01 -11.93 16.75
CA THR A 187 7.93 -12.77 17.54
C THR A 187 9.33 -12.18 17.60
N SER A 188 10.08 -12.48 18.65
CA SER A 188 11.49 -12.11 18.76
C SER A 188 12.32 -12.64 17.58
N ALA A 189 11.95 -13.79 17.01
CA ALA A 189 12.61 -14.35 15.82
C ALA A 189 12.37 -13.46 14.58
N GLN A 190 11.13 -13.03 14.35
CA GLN A 190 10.79 -12.11 13.26
C GLN A 190 11.46 -10.74 13.43
N LEU A 191 11.48 -10.20 14.66
CA LEU A 191 12.16 -8.94 14.98
C LEU A 191 13.66 -9.01 14.65
N ARG A 192 14.32 -10.12 14.98
CA ARG A 192 15.73 -10.34 14.64
C ARG A 192 15.95 -10.51 13.13
N ALA A 193 15.01 -11.13 12.41
CA ALA A 193 15.11 -11.33 10.97
C ALA A 193 15.02 -10.01 10.17
N VAL A 194 14.40 -8.98 10.75
CA VAL A 194 14.28 -7.66 10.13
C VAL A 194 15.22 -6.61 10.76
N ALA A 195 15.93 -6.97 11.83
CA ALA A 195 16.88 -6.10 12.49
C ALA A 195 17.99 -5.67 11.52
N GLY A 196 18.30 -4.37 11.50
CA GLY A 196 19.36 -3.81 10.66
C GLY A 196 18.95 -3.47 9.22
N ARG A 197 17.70 -3.72 8.83
CA ARG A 197 17.16 -3.20 7.56
C ARG A 197 17.12 -1.67 7.59
N LYS A 198 17.38 -1.04 6.45
CA LYS A 198 17.40 0.42 6.31
C LYS A 198 16.01 0.97 6.05
N GLU A 199 15.21 0.21 5.32
CA GLU A 199 13.81 0.42 5.08
C GLU A 199 12.97 0.08 6.32
N ASN A 200 11.94 0.87 6.57
CA ASN A 200 10.99 0.64 7.65
C ASN A 200 9.54 0.47 7.19
N LEU A 201 9.31 0.55 5.89
CA LEU A 201 8.07 0.20 5.23
C LEU A 201 8.35 -0.37 3.84
N VAL A 202 7.72 -1.50 3.53
CA VAL A 202 7.70 -2.11 2.19
C VAL A 202 6.26 -2.37 1.79
N ILE A 203 5.89 -1.96 0.59
CA ILE A 203 4.57 -2.20 -0.01
C ILE A 203 4.81 -2.95 -1.31
N MET A 204 4.29 -4.17 -1.40
CA MET A 204 4.53 -5.06 -2.52
C MET A 204 3.22 -5.65 -3.02
N ILE A 205 3.12 -5.84 -4.34
CA ILE A 205 2.02 -6.58 -4.95
C ILE A 205 2.33 -8.06 -4.82
N SER A 206 1.57 -8.77 -3.97
CA SER A 206 1.76 -10.20 -3.72
C SER A 206 0.97 -11.09 -4.67
N GLY A 207 -0.07 -10.56 -5.30
CA GLY A 207 -0.90 -11.33 -6.20
C GLY A 207 -2.01 -10.48 -6.82
N ILE A 208 -2.93 -11.16 -7.49
CA ILE A 208 -4.14 -10.58 -8.06
C ILE A 208 -5.30 -11.42 -7.54
N ASP A 209 -6.33 -10.75 -7.07
CA ASP A 209 -7.59 -11.37 -6.70
C ASP A 209 -8.34 -11.67 -8.01
N VAL A 210 -8.32 -12.93 -8.42
CA VAL A 210 -9.09 -13.42 -9.56
C VAL A 210 -10.13 -14.34 -8.96
N GLU A 211 -11.39 -13.90 -8.95
CA GLU A 211 -12.48 -14.87 -8.86
C GLU A 211 -12.36 -15.75 -10.11
N GLU A 212 -11.92 -16.99 -9.93
CA GLU A 212 -12.04 -18.01 -10.96
C GLU A 212 -13.54 -18.22 -11.16
N GLU A 213 -14.11 -17.65 -12.22
CA GLU A 213 -15.37 -18.15 -12.75
C GLU A 213 -15.09 -19.60 -13.18
N GLU A 214 -15.59 -20.56 -12.39
CA GLU A 214 -15.63 -21.95 -12.76
C GLU A 214 -16.43 -22.08 -14.07
N ASP A 215 -15.73 -22.35 -15.18
CA ASP A 215 -16.31 -22.74 -16.47
C ASP A 215 -16.96 -24.14 -16.41
#